data_AF-A0AAE1LHL0-F1
#
_entry.id   AF-A0AAE1LHL0-F1
#
_cell.length_a   1.000
_cell.length_b   1.000
_cell.length_c   1.000
_cell.angle_alpha   90.00
_cell.angle_beta   90.00
_cell.angle_gamma   90.00
#
_symmetry.space_group_name_H-M   'P 1'
#
loop_
_entity.id
_entity.type
_entity.pdbx_description
1 polymer ?
#
loop_
_entity_poly.entity_id
_entity_poly.type
_entity_poly.pdbx_seq_one_letter_code
_entity_poly.pdbx_strand_id
1 'polypeptide(L)'
;MNDKFMFDCIAKFYLKLYGEFYLPYKVIQEISEGIALICNVTHSRIKTVLTEELRKCNLEEEKINLLRYKLMRSDLLYSSHSNDIPGPSFTSDHLRKKYFEDNFNYKKPTEISLDKNSERTSKKYQYVPVEQTLTSLFEDSTVQRELDKSFQAQPTQINGIASNYTDGDQFKNENHPKKEIHLFLFQDGFNPVMNVLGSAKNKFKNLGVYFTIGNLQPKLRSKITSKHLIQLVRESVLKSVGAAKCFEQLKKDLQKLETNGIMYKGENIKIVVQYSLGDNLGQHYLGGFIESFSGTFFCRFCNIKRKDFKKKSFCN
;
A
#
# COMPACT_ATOMS: atom_id res chain seq x y z
N MET A 1 19.53 -2.72 24.95
CA MET A 1 18.76 -2.56 23.70
C MET A 1 17.82 -3.76 23.61
N ASN A 2 16.54 -3.56 23.29
CA ASN A 2 15.57 -4.67 23.25
C ASN A 2 15.80 -5.52 21.99
N ASP A 3 15.95 -6.85 22.12
CA ASP A 3 16.14 -7.76 20.99
C ASP A 3 15.06 -7.58 19.91
N LYS A 4 13.81 -7.36 20.34
CA LYS A 4 12.69 -7.06 19.43
C LYS A 4 12.96 -5.83 18.55
N PHE A 5 13.52 -4.78 19.12
CA PHE A 5 13.82 -3.56 18.38
C PHE A 5 14.83 -3.83 17.25
N MET A 6 15.83 -4.66 17.51
CA MET A 6 16.81 -5.04 16.49
C MET A 6 16.20 -5.88 15.38
N PHE A 7 15.37 -6.87 15.71
CA PHE A 7 14.64 -7.63 14.69
C PHE A 7 13.71 -6.74 13.87
N ASP A 8 13.04 -5.77 14.50
CA ASP A 8 12.20 -4.79 13.79
C ASP A 8 13.03 -3.90 12.85
N CYS A 9 14.24 -3.51 13.24
CA CYS A 9 15.17 -2.77 12.38
C CYS A 9 15.59 -3.59 11.15
N ILE A 10 15.95 -4.86 11.33
CA ILE A 10 16.33 -5.77 10.23
C ILE A 10 15.13 -6.02 9.31
N ALA A 11 13.96 -6.28 9.89
CA ALA A 11 12.72 -6.44 9.14
C ALA A 11 12.37 -5.18 8.33
N LYS A 12 12.48 -3.99 8.91
CA LYS A 12 12.27 -2.71 8.22
C LYS A 12 13.28 -2.48 7.10
N PHE A 13 14.53 -2.89 7.26
CA PHE A 13 15.52 -2.85 6.20
C PHE A 13 15.05 -3.67 4.99
N TYR A 14 14.66 -4.92 5.19
CA TYR A 14 14.10 -5.74 4.11
C TYR A 14 12.81 -5.16 3.52
N LEU A 15 11.89 -4.69 4.36
CA LEU A 15 10.65 -4.07 3.91
C LEU A 15 10.91 -2.85 3.03
N LYS A 16 11.95 -2.06 3.32
CA LYS A 16 12.38 -0.94 2.49
C LYS A 16 12.90 -1.39 1.12
N LEU A 17 13.67 -2.48 1.08
CA LEU A 17 14.12 -3.08 -0.19
C LEU A 17 12.93 -3.51 -1.06
N TYR A 18 11.89 -4.09 -0.46
CA TYR A 18 10.66 -4.46 -1.15
C TYR A 18 9.83 -3.24 -1.59
N GLY A 19 9.53 -2.34 -0.66
CA GLY A 19 8.47 -1.34 -0.82
C GLY A 19 8.91 0.03 -1.31
N GLU A 20 10.17 0.42 -1.11
CA GLU A 20 10.71 1.70 -1.56
C GLU A 20 11.68 1.56 -2.73
N PHE A 21 12.54 0.54 -2.70
CA PHE A 21 13.50 0.29 -3.78
C PHE A 21 12.99 -0.67 -4.85
N TYR A 22 11.84 -1.31 -4.61
CA TYR A 22 11.18 -2.23 -5.55
C TYR A 22 12.12 -3.32 -6.08
N LEU A 23 13.04 -3.80 -5.25
CA LEU A 23 14.01 -4.81 -5.68
C LEU A 23 13.31 -6.15 -5.92
N PRO A 24 13.69 -6.90 -6.97
CA PRO A 24 13.14 -8.22 -7.21
C PRO A 24 13.41 -9.17 -6.03
N TYR A 25 12.45 -10.08 -5.76
CA TYR A 25 12.56 -11.10 -4.70
C TYR A 25 13.89 -11.85 -4.73
N LYS A 26 14.36 -12.20 -5.93
CA LYS A 26 15.66 -12.88 -6.12
C LYS A 26 16.82 -12.02 -5.64
N VAL A 27 16.85 -10.74 -5.96
CA VAL A 27 17.93 -9.83 -5.53
C VAL A 27 17.95 -9.69 -4.01
N ILE A 28 16.78 -9.56 -3.38
CA ILE A 28 16.68 -9.49 -1.92
C ILE A 28 17.13 -10.81 -1.26
N GLN A 29 16.83 -11.94 -1.91
CA GLN A 29 17.30 -13.24 -1.46
C GLN A 29 18.83 -13.35 -1.49
N GLU A 30 19.47 -12.92 -2.58
CA GLU A 30 20.94 -12.88 -2.69
C GLU A 30 21.56 -11.96 -1.61
N ILE A 31 20.92 -10.81 -1.31
CA ILE A 31 21.37 -9.92 -0.23
C ILE A 31 21.32 -10.65 1.12
N SER A 32 20.22 -11.35 1.40
CA SER A 32 20.06 -12.12 2.64
C SER A 32 21.08 -13.25 2.77
N GLU A 33 21.36 -13.95 1.67
CA GLU A 33 22.35 -15.03 1.63
C GLU A 33 23.77 -14.49 1.78
N GLY A 34 24.07 -13.34 1.18
CA GLY A 34 25.33 -12.62 1.37
C GLY A 34 25.55 -12.20 2.83
N ILE A 35 24.52 -11.66 3.49
CA ILE A 35 24.57 -11.32 4.92
C ILE A 35 24.83 -12.59 5.75
N ALA A 36 24.08 -13.66 5.49
CA ALA A 36 24.26 -14.94 6.18
C ALA A 36 25.69 -15.48 6.03
N LEU A 37 26.25 -15.43 4.82
CA LEU A 37 27.62 -15.86 4.53
C LEU A 37 28.65 -15.03 5.31
N ILE A 38 28.53 -13.69 5.31
CA ILE A 38 29.44 -12.80 6.03
C ILE A 38 29.38 -13.10 7.54
N CYS A 39 28.18 -13.26 8.09
CA CYS A 39 28.01 -13.61 9.49
C CYS A 39 28.63 -14.99 9.79
N ASN A 40 28.39 -16.01 8.96
CA ASN A 40 28.97 -17.35 9.12
C ASN A 40 30.51 -17.32 9.15
N VAL A 41 31.14 -16.62 8.21
CA VAL A 41 32.61 -16.51 8.15
C VAL A 41 33.15 -15.78 9.39
N THR A 42 32.52 -14.67 9.77
CA THR A 42 32.89 -13.90 10.96
C THR A 42 32.77 -14.74 12.23
N HIS A 43 31.66 -15.46 12.37
CA HIS A 43 31.40 -16.34 13.50
C HIS A 43 32.37 -17.52 13.55
N SER A 44 32.73 -18.10 12.40
CA SER A 44 33.74 -19.17 12.33
C SER A 44 35.11 -18.70 12.85
N ARG A 45 35.51 -17.48 12.48
CA ARG A 45 36.76 -16.87 12.98
C ARG A 45 36.68 -16.59 14.48
N ILE A 46 35.60 -15.95 14.95
CA ILE A 46 35.39 -15.67 16.37
C ILE A 46 35.41 -16.97 17.18
N LYS A 47 34.72 -18.01 16.70
CA LYS A 47 34.68 -19.34 17.31
C LYS A 47 36.09 -19.93 17.47
N THR A 48 36.90 -19.85 16.42
CA THR A 48 38.27 -20.39 16.43
C THR A 48 39.13 -19.68 17.46
N VAL A 49 39.19 -18.34 17.40
CA VAL A 49 39.99 -17.52 18.33
C VAL A 49 39.52 -17.69 19.77
N LEU A 50 38.20 -17.68 20.01
CA LEU A 50 37.63 -17.84 21.34
C LEU A 50 37.94 -19.22 21.93
N THR A 51 37.86 -20.29 21.12
CA THR A 51 38.20 -21.64 21.58
C THR A 51 39.69 -21.74 21.95
N GLU A 52 40.58 -21.16 21.16
CA GLU A 52 42.02 -21.16 21.47
C GLU A 52 42.33 -20.44 22.78
N GLU A 53 41.77 -19.24 22.99
CA GLU A 53 42.00 -18.47 24.22
C GLU A 53 41.36 -19.11 25.46
N LEU A 54 40.14 -19.64 25.35
CA LEU A 54 39.48 -20.28 26.50
C LEU A 54 40.16 -21.60 26.91
N ARG A 55 40.76 -22.32 25.96
CA ARG A 55 41.56 -23.52 26.26
C ARG A 55 42.83 -23.18 27.04
N LYS A 56 43.47 -22.04 26.76
CA LYS A 56 44.63 -21.56 27.56
C LYS A 56 44.26 -21.28 29.02
N CYS A 57 43.00 -20.97 29.30
CA CYS A 57 42.48 -20.76 30.65
C CYS A 57 42.09 -22.06 31.39
N ASN A 58 42.41 -23.24 30.85
CA ASN A 58 42.06 -24.56 31.42
C ASN A 58 40.56 -24.74 31.71
N LEU A 59 39.69 -24.15 30.88
CA LEU A 59 38.25 -24.36 30.96
C LEU A 59 37.85 -25.71 30.36
N GLU A 60 36.87 -26.37 30.99
CA GLU A 60 36.26 -27.60 30.46
C GLU A 60 35.59 -27.36 29.10
N GLU A 61 35.71 -28.32 28.18
CA GLU A 61 35.20 -28.19 26.81
C GLU A 61 33.67 -27.97 26.76
N GLU A 62 32.92 -28.51 27.73
CA GLU A 62 31.48 -28.26 27.86
C GLU A 62 31.16 -26.79 28.15
N LYS A 63 31.92 -26.15 29.04
CA LYS A 63 31.77 -24.72 29.36
C LYS A 63 32.15 -23.85 28.16
N ILE A 64 33.20 -24.24 27.43
CA ILE A 64 33.61 -23.56 26.18
C ILE A 64 32.50 -23.61 25.14
N ASN A 65 31.89 -24.79 24.93
CA ASN A 65 30.78 -24.95 23.98
C ASN A 65 29.54 -24.13 24.39
N LEU A 66 29.21 -24.10 25.68
CA LEU A 66 28.10 -23.29 26.19
C LEU A 66 28.35 -21.79 26.00
N LEU A 67 29.55 -21.30 26.32
CA LEU A 67 29.93 -19.89 26.13
C LEU A 67 29.86 -19.50 24.65
N ARG A 68 30.36 -20.37 23.76
CA ARG A 68 30.25 -20.17 22.31
C ARG A 68 28.81 -20.07 21.87
N TYR A 69 27.95 -21.00 22.27
CA TYR A 69 26.53 -20.97 21.92
C TYR A 69 25.87 -19.66 22.39
N LYS A 70 26.12 -19.24 23.64
CA LYS A 70 25.59 -18.00 24.19
C LYS A 70 26.09 -16.76 23.44
N LEU A 71 27.38 -16.71 23.11
CA LEU A 71 27.96 -15.59 22.37
C LEU A 71 27.37 -15.51 20.95
N MET A 72 27.29 -16.63 20.24
CA MET A 72 26.74 -16.66 18.87
C MET A 72 25.27 -16.20 18.88
N ARG A 73 24.49 -16.66 19.87
CA ARG A 73 23.09 -16.26 20.05
C ARG A 73 22.94 -14.77 20.39
N SER A 74 23.95 -14.15 21.01
CA SER A 74 23.92 -12.72 21.34
C SER A 74 24.08 -11.82 20.10
N ASP A 75 24.59 -12.36 19.00
CA ASP A 75 24.60 -11.66 17.72
C ASP A 75 23.23 -11.81 17.05
N LEU A 76 22.45 -10.73 17.14
CA LEU A 76 21.10 -10.67 16.59
C LEU A 76 21.06 -10.68 15.06
N LEU A 77 22.13 -10.25 14.39
CA LEU A 77 22.22 -10.29 12.93
C LEU A 77 22.53 -11.72 12.45
N TYR A 78 23.43 -12.42 13.13
CA TYR A 78 23.70 -13.84 12.84
C TYR A 78 22.49 -14.71 13.16
N SER A 79 21.89 -14.57 14.34
CA SER A 79 20.72 -15.37 14.73
C SER A 79 19.53 -15.17 13.79
N SER A 80 19.33 -13.96 13.26
CA SER A 80 18.25 -13.71 12.30
C SER A 80 18.55 -14.20 10.87
N HIS A 81 19.78 -14.64 10.60
CA HIS A 81 20.23 -15.14 9.29
C HIS A 81 20.82 -16.55 9.37
N SER A 82 20.53 -17.28 10.45
CA SER A 82 20.88 -18.67 10.66
C SER A 82 19.61 -19.51 10.83
N ASN A 83 19.58 -20.70 10.22
CA ASN A 83 18.49 -21.64 10.41
C ASN A 83 18.66 -22.48 11.69
N ASP A 84 19.85 -22.44 12.30
CA ASP A 84 20.20 -23.26 13.47
C ASP A 84 19.83 -22.59 14.81
N ILE A 85 19.44 -21.31 14.77
CA ILE A 85 19.09 -20.53 15.96
C ILE A 85 17.57 -20.33 16.02
N PRO A 86 16.90 -20.71 17.12
CA PRO A 86 15.48 -20.45 17.28
C PRO A 86 15.22 -18.95 17.46
N GLY A 87 14.23 -18.42 16.74
CA GLY A 87 13.81 -17.03 16.83
C GLY A 87 13.31 -16.49 15.49
N PRO A 88 13.09 -15.16 15.39
CA PRO A 88 12.84 -14.49 14.12
C PRO A 88 13.98 -14.75 13.13
N SER A 89 13.61 -15.12 11.91
CA SER A 89 14.56 -15.38 10.84
C SER A 89 14.14 -14.66 9.56
N PHE A 90 15.12 -14.16 8.82
CA PHE A 90 14.94 -13.42 7.57
C PHE A 90 15.62 -14.10 6.38
N THR A 91 16.01 -15.37 6.53
CA THR A 91 16.76 -16.16 5.53
C THR A 91 15.99 -16.41 4.24
N SER A 92 14.65 -16.41 4.28
CA SER A 92 13.80 -16.64 3.12
C SER A 92 12.69 -15.60 3.01
N ASP A 93 12.19 -15.41 1.79
CA ASP A 93 11.08 -14.49 1.49
C ASP A 93 9.83 -14.79 2.34
N HIS A 94 9.52 -16.08 2.51
CA HIS A 94 8.40 -16.52 3.33
C HIS A 94 8.54 -16.09 4.79
N LEU A 95 9.72 -16.30 5.39
CA LEU A 95 9.96 -15.93 6.80
C LEU A 95 9.94 -14.42 7.00
N ARG A 96 10.51 -13.65 6.05
CA ARG A 96 10.43 -12.18 6.05
C ARG A 96 8.99 -11.70 6.03
N LYS A 97 8.17 -12.20 5.09
CA LYS A 97 6.76 -11.84 4.96
C LYS A 97 5.94 -12.23 6.19
N LYS A 98 6.18 -13.43 6.74
CA LYS A 98 5.54 -13.88 7.98
C LYS A 98 5.86 -12.94 9.14
N TYR A 99 7.13 -12.53 9.29
CA TYR A 99 7.49 -11.55 10.32
C TYR A 99 6.75 -10.22 10.13
N PHE A 100 6.60 -9.74 8.88
CA PHE A 100 5.83 -8.52 8.60
C PHE A 100 4.34 -8.67 8.95
N GLU A 101 3.74 -9.81 8.63
CA GLU A 101 2.35 -10.15 8.99
C GLU A 101 2.15 -10.19 10.51
N ASP A 102 3.09 -10.79 11.24
CA ASP A 102 2.98 -11.02 12.69
C ASP A 102 3.34 -9.79 13.54
N ASN A 103 4.27 -8.93 13.06
CA ASN A 103 4.85 -7.86 13.87
C ASN A 103 4.52 -6.45 13.37
N PHE A 104 4.12 -6.30 12.12
CA PHE A 104 3.70 -5.02 11.56
C PHE A 104 2.19 -5.02 11.28
N ASN A 105 1.61 -3.82 11.19
CA ASN A 105 0.20 -3.63 10.82
C ASN A 105 -0.06 -3.91 9.33
N TYR A 106 0.45 -5.03 8.83
CA TYR A 106 0.34 -5.43 7.44
C TYR A 106 -1.09 -5.95 7.16
N LYS A 107 -1.75 -5.33 6.17
CA LYS A 107 -3.06 -5.78 5.70
C LYS A 107 -2.90 -6.56 4.41
N LYS A 108 -3.08 -7.88 4.52
CA LYS A 108 -2.94 -8.80 3.39
C LYS A 108 -4.09 -8.57 2.39
N PRO A 109 -3.79 -8.49 1.08
CA PRO A 109 -4.81 -8.49 0.06
C PRO A 109 -5.63 -9.79 0.10
N THR A 110 -6.93 -9.68 -0.10
CA THR A 110 -7.86 -10.79 -0.28
C THR A 110 -8.13 -10.99 -1.78
N GLU A 111 -8.14 -12.25 -2.20
CA GLU A 111 -8.51 -12.60 -3.57
C GLU A 111 -10.03 -12.74 -3.67
N ILE A 112 -10.65 -12.00 -4.59
CA ILE A 112 -12.09 -12.05 -4.83
C ILE A 112 -12.35 -12.71 -6.18
N SER A 113 -13.09 -13.83 -6.14
CA SER A 113 -13.53 -14.57 -7.32
C SER A 113 -14.86 -14.02 -7.84
N LEU A 114 -14.90 -13.71 -9.14
CA LEU A 114 -16.08 -13.18 -9.84
C LEU A 114 -16.94 -14.28 -10.49
N ASP A 115 -16.39 -15.49 -10.64
CA ASP A 115 -17.10 -16.65 -11.19
C ASP A 115 -17.34 -17.70 -10.10
N LYS A 116 -18.58 -18.17 -9.98
CA LYS A 116 -18.95 -19.26 -9.04
C LYS A 116 -18.75 -20.67 -9.64
N ASN A 117 -18.61 -20.79 -10.97
CA ASN A 117 -18.87 -22.05 -11.69
C ASN A 117 -17.74 -22.60 -12.60
N SER A 118 -16.49 -22.11 -12.56
CA SER A 118 -15.41 -22.83 -13.25
C SER A 118 -14.04 -22.62 -12.62
N GLU A 119 -13.45 -23.71 -12.13
CA GLU A 119 -12.10 -23.74 -11.52
C GLU A 119 -10.98 -23.47 -12.53
N ARG A 120 -11.25 -23.55 -13.84
CA ARG A 120 -10.23 -23.45 -14.90
C ARG A 120 -10.04 -22.06 -15.51
N THR A 121 -10.92 -21.08 -15.23
CA THR A 121 -10.81 -19.71 -15.77
C THR A 121 -11.15 -18.61 -14.76
N SER A 122 -10.88 -18.83 -13.47
CA SER A 122 -11.37 -17.94 -12.40
C SER A 122 -11.00 -16.47 -12.63
N LYS A 123 -11.98 -15.69 -13.09
CA LYS A 123 -11.88 -14.25 -13.17
C LYS A 123 -11.82 -13.73 -11.75
N LYS A 124 -10.67 -13.16 -11.40
CA LYS A 124 -10.36 -12.77 -10.02
C LYS A 124 -9.64 -11.45 -9.98
N TYR A 125 -9.71 -10.80 -8.83
CA TYR A 125 -8.97 -9.57 -8.53
C TYR A 125 -8.47 -9.61 -7.09
N GLN A 126 -7.46 -8.79 -6.82
CA GLN A 126 -6.94 -8.61 -5.46
C GLN A 126 -7.56 -7.37 -4.85
N TYR A 127 -7.97 -7.45 -3.60
CA TYR A 127 -8.64 -6.40 -2.87
C TYR A 127 -7.99 -6.18 -1.50
N VAL A 128 -7.84 -4.93 -1.07
CA VAL A 128 -7.36 -4.56 0.25
C VAL A 128 -8.50 -3.82 0.94
N PRO A 129 -9.06 -4.36 2.04
CA PRO A 129 -10.19 -3.72 2.72
C PRO A 129 -9.86 -2.29 3.17
N VAL A 130 -10.71 -1.35 2.73
CA VAL A 130 -10.51 0.08 2.98
C VAL A 130 -10.60 0.37 4.48
N GLU A 131 -11.59 -0.19 5.17
CA GLU A 131 -11.79 -0.05 6.61
C GLU A 131 -10.56 -0.49 7.40
N GLN A 132 -10.00 -1.66 7.09
CA GLN A 132 -8.83 -2.19 7.80
C GLN A 132 -7.59 -1.32 7.57
N THR A 133 -7.43 -0.78 6.36
CA THR A 133 -6.33 0.12 6.04
C THR A 133 -6.46 1.42 6.82
N LEU A 134 -7.67 2.00 6.88
CA LEU A 134 -7.94 3.21 7.63
C LEU A 134 -7.74 3.02 9.13
N THR A 135 -8.23 1.93 9.72
CA THR A 135 -7.98 1.60 11.13
C THR A 135 -6.48 1.61 11.45
N SER A 136 -5.66 0.97 10.62
CA SER A 136 -4.22 0.95 10.84
C SER A 136 -3.55 2.31 10.60
N LEU A 137 -4.06 3.13 9.68
CA LEU A 137 -3.57 4.50 9.51
C LEU A 137 -3.91 5.38 10.72
N PHE A 138 -5.06 5.16 11.36
CA PHE A 138 -5.47 5.92 12.53
C PHE A 138 -4.73 5.53 13.80
N GLU A 139 -3.98 4.44 13.81
CA GLU A 139 -3.04 4.12 14.90
C GLU A 139 -1.78 5.00 14.82
N ASP A 140 -1.46 5.58 13.66
CA ASP A 140 -0.30 6.44 13.48
C ASP A 140 -0.56 7.86 14.03
N SER A 141 0.18 8.21 15.09
CA SER A 141 0.13 9.53 15.71
C SER A 141 0.35 10.70 14.74
N THR A 142 1.12 10.50 13.67
CA THR A 142 1.36 11.53 12.65
C THR A 142 0.14 11.76 11.79
N VAL A 143 -0.58 10.69 11.41
CA VAL A 143 -1.86 10.78 10.68
C VAL A 143 -2.92 11.42 11.56
N GLN A 144 -3.04 10.96 12.81
CA GLN A 144 -3.97 11.54 13.78
C GLN A 144 -3.76 13.06 13.95
N ARG A 145 -2.51 13.50 14.10
CA ARG A 145 -2.17 14.91 14.24
C ARG A 145 -2.62 15.75 13.04
N GLU A 146 -2.47 15.23 11.83
CA GLU A 146 -2.88 15.94 10.61
C GLU A 146 -4.41 15.94 10.43
N LEU A 147 -5.09 14.86 10.82
CA LEU A 147 -6.55 14.81 10.86
C LEU A 147 -7.14 15.80 11.87
N ASP A 148 -6.60 15.84 13.09
CA ASP A 148 -7.08 16.75 14.13
C ASP A 148 -6.92 18.22 13.71
N LYS A 149 -5.78 18.55 13.06
CA LYS A 149 -5.57 19.87 12.46
C LYS A 149 -6.63 20.15 11.39
N SER A 150 -6.94 19.18 10.54
CA SER A 150 -7.97 19.35 9.50
C SER A 150 -9.35 19.59 10.09
N PHE A 151 -9.75 18.92 11.19
CA PHE A 151 -11.06 19.11 11.83
C PHE A 151 -11.20 20.47 12.52
N GLN A 152 -10.08 21.12 12.84
CA GLN A 152 -10.04 22.44 13.46
C GLN A 152 -9.79 23.56 12.44
N ALA A 153 -9.35 23.21 11.24
CA ALA A 153 -9.02 24.17 10.20
C ALA A 153 -10.25 24.95 9.75
N GLN A 154 -10.08 26.26 9.58
CA GLN A 154 -11.06 27.12 8.93
C GLN A 154 -10.66 27.31 7.46
N PRO A 155 -11.63 27.49 6.54
CA PRO A 155 -11.35 27.83 5.15
C PRO A 155 -10.44 29.06 5.11
N THR A 156 -9.25 28.90 4.55
CA THR A 156 -8.21 29.93 4.54
C THR A 156 -7.96 30.34 3.09
N GLN A 157 -8.91 31.06 2.52
CA GLN A 157 -8.65 31.77 1.27
C GLN A 157 -7.80 32.99 1.59
N ILE A 158 -6.48 32.87 1.41
CA ILE A 158 -5.54 33.97 1.60
C ILE A 158 -5.45 34.73 0.28
N ASN A 159 -5.88 35.99 0.27
CA ASN A 159 -5.72 36.91 -0.87
C ASN A 159 -6.28 36.37 -2.20
N GLY A 160 -7.40 35.65 -2.16
CA GLY A 160 -8.04 35.10 -3.37
C GLY A 160 -7.40 33.82 -3.93
N ILE A 161 -6.31 33.33 -3.33
CA ILE A 161 -5.65 32.08 -3.75
C ILE A 161 -6.30 30.90 -3.03
N ALA A 162 -6.80 29.92 -3.80
CA ALA A 162 -7.28 28.66 -3.26
C ALA A 162 -6.10 27.81 -2.79
N SER A 163 -6.11 27.43 -1.51
CA SER A 163 -5.06 26.66 -0.86
C SER A 163 -5.39 25.17 -0.78
N ASN A 164 -6.68 24.84 -0.72
CA ASN A 164 -7.18 23.49 -0.56
C ASN A 164 -8.49 23.27 -1.34
N TYR A 165 -8.89 22.01 -1.50
CA TYR A 165 -10.14 21.65 -2.19
C TYR A 165 -11.39 22.19 -1.47
N THR A 166 -11.29 22.39 -0.16
CA THR A 166 -12.34 22.96 0.69
C THR A 166 -12.61 24.43 0.42
N ASP A 167 -11.71 25.13 -0.29
CA ASP A 167 -11.88 26.54 -0.62
C ASP A 167 -12.83 26.75 -1.83
N GLY A 168 -13.15 25.68 -2.56
CA GLY A 168 -14.03 25.72 -3.71
C GLY A 168 -15.50 25.93 -3.36
N ASP A 169 -16.23 26.63 -4.23
CA ASP A 169 -17.63 27.03 -3.96
C ASP A 169 -18.56 25.84 -3.76
N GLN A 170 -18.39 24.75 -4.52
CA GLN A 170 -19.20 23.54 -4.33
C GLN A 170 -19.06 22.99 -2.91
N PHE A 171 -17.84 22.93 -2.40
CA PHE A 171 -17.58 22.44 -1.04
C PHE A 171 -18.19 23.35 0.02
N LYS A 172 -18.06 24.67 -0.15
CA LYS A 172 -18.63 25.67 0.78
C LYS A 172 -20.16 25.65 0.81
N ASN A 173 -20.78 25.29 -0.32
CA ASN A 173 -22.24 25.22 -0.45
C ASN A 173 -22.82 23.90 0.06
N GLU A 174 -22.00 22.86 0.22
CA GLU A 174 -22.40 21.58 0.79
C GLU A 174 -22.35 21.61 2.33
N ASN A 175 -23.34 20.99 2.98
CA ASN A 175 -23.41 20.91 4.44
C ASN A 175 -22.55 19.74 4.96
N HIS A 176 -21.23 19.97 5.03
CA HIS A 176 -20.29 18.99 5.58
C HIS A 176 -20.28 19.00 7.12
N PRO A 177 -20.33 17.84 7.79
CA PRO A 177 -20.08 17.74 9.22
C PRO A 177 -18.70 18.28 9.58
N LYS A 178 -18.57 18.87 10.78
CA LYS A 178 -17.28 19.38 11.27
C LYS A 178 -16.20 18.30 11.39
N LYS A 179 -16.60 17.06 11.67
CA LYS A 179 -15.74 15.88 11.75
C LYS A 179 -16.19 14.87 10.71
N GLU A 180 -15.54 14.89 9.56
CA GLU A 180 -15.75 13.97 8.45
C GLU A 180 -14.40 13.70 7.78
N ILE A 181 -14.14 12.45 7.41
CA ILE A 181 -12.91 12.06 6.72
C ILE A 181 -13.24 11.84 5.24
N HIS A 182 -12.51 12.55 4.38
CA HIS A 182 -12.77 12.61 2.95
C HIS A 182 -11.73 11.72 2.27
N LEU A 183 -12.16 10.81 1.40
CA LEU A 183 -11.27 9.98 0.60
C LEU A 183 -11.26 10.47 -0.84
N PHE A 184 -10.07 10.52 -1.44
CA PHE A 184 -9.95 10.67 -2.89
C PHE A 184 -9.53 9.34 -3.46
N LEU A 185 -10.36 8.79 -4.34
CA LEU A 185 -10.09 7.58 -5.07
C LEU A 185 -9.32 7.92 -6.34
N PHE A 186 -8.31 7.13 -6.65
CA PHE A 186 -7.54 7.21 -7.87
C PHE A 186 -7.65 5.90 -8.61
N GLN A 187 -7.78 5.96 -9.93
CA GLN A 187 -7.61 4.81 -10.80
C GLN A 187 -6.50 5.06 -11.81
N ASP A 188 -5.68 4.04 -12.03
CA ASP A 188 -4.61 4.08 -13.02
C ASP A 188 -4.44 2.72 -13.72
N GLY A 189 -4.28 2.75 -15.03
CA GLY A 189 -4.09 1.58 -15.87
C GLY A 189 -2.61 1.40 -16.21
N PHE A 190 -1.98 0.35 -15.69
CA PHE A 190 -0.55 0.10 -15.90
C PHE A 190 -0.27 -1.32 -16.42
N ASN A 191 0.87 -1.49 -17.10
CA ASN A 191 1.36 -2.82 -17.49
C ASN A 191 2.61 -3.18 -16.66
N PRO A 192 2.55 -4.16 -15.74
CA PRO A 192 3.69 -4.56 -14.93
C PRO A 192 4.78 -5.24 -15.76
N VAL A 193 4.42 -5.81 -16.90
CA VAL A 193 5.37 -6.33 -17.88
C VAL A 193 5.63 -5.19 -18.85
N MET A 194 6.67 -4.39 -18.57
CA MET A 194 7.10 -3.22 -19.35
C MET A 194 7.61 -3.57 -20.76
N ASN A 195 6.99 -4.53 -21.44
CA ASN A 195 7.26 -4.85 -22.83
C ASN A 195 6.49 -3.86 -23.72
N VAL A 196 7.04 -2.65 -23.84
CA VAL A 196 6.46 -1.52 -24.57
C VAL A 196 6.43 -1.77 -26.10
N LEU A 197 7.16 -2.79 -26.59
CA LEU A 197 7.42 -3.03 -28.01
C LEU A 197 6.95 -4.40 -28.55
N GLY A 198 6.58 -5.35 -27.68
CA GLY A 198 6.18 -6.70 -28.10
C GLY A 198 4.68 -6.88 -28.38
N SER A 199 4.33 -7.94 -29.11
CA SER A 199 2.95 -8.36 -29.39
C SER A 199 2.09 -8.64 -28.14
N ALA A 200 2.71 -8.73 -26.96
CA ALA A 200 2.06 -8.92 -25.66
C ALA A 200 1.80 -7.60 -24.88
N LYS A 201 2.00 -6.42 -25.50
CA LYS A 201 1.93 -5.09 -24.86
C LYS A 201 0.66 -4.80 -24.03
N ASN A 202 -0.46 -5.46 -24.31
CA ASN A 202 -1.72 -5.28 -23.58
C ASN A 202 -2.18 -6.53 -22.81
N LYS A 203 -1.44 -7.64 -22.90
CA LYS A 203 -1.89 -8.94 -22.34
C LYS A 203 -1.97 -8.92 -20.81
N PHE A 204 -1.14 -8.10 -20.16
CA PHE A 204 -1.03 -8.04 -18.71
C PHE A 204 -1.41 -6.68 -18.12
N LYS A 205 -2.13 -5.83 -18.88
CA LYS A 205 -2.57 -4.54 -18.38
C LYS A 205 -3.52 -4.73 -17.18
N ASN A 206 -3.23 -4.03 -16.09
CA ASN A 206 -4.03 -4.01 -14.87
C ASN A 206 -4.57 -2.61 -14.63
N LEU A 207 -5.75 -2.56 -14.03
CA LEU A 207 -6.28 -1.36 -13.39
C LEU A 207 -5.96 -1.46 -11.90
N GLY A 208 -5.26 -0.46 -11.39
CA GLY A 208 -5.07 -0.23 -9.96
C GLY A 208 -6.03 0.85 -9.47
N VAL A 209 -6.65 0.59 -8.32
CA VAL A 209 -7.47 1.56 -7.59
C VAL A 209 -6.78 1.85 -6.26
N TYR A 210 -6.65 3.12 -5.92
CA TYR A 210 -5.97 3.60 -4.72
C TYR A 210 -6.84 4.65 -4.03
N PHE A 211 -6.58 4.90 -2.75
CA PHE A 211 -7.11 6.08 -2.07
C PHE A 211 -6.02 6.90 -1.39
N THR A 212 -6.33 8.16 -1.15
CA THR A 212 -5.62 8.99 -0.17
C THR A 212 -6.64 9.64 0.75
N ILE A 213 -6.21 9.99 1.96
CA ILE A 213 -7.01 10.80 2.87
C ILE A 213 -6.93 12.26 2.41
N GLY A 214 -8.06 12.81 1.97
CA GLY A 214 -8.23 14.17 1.48
C GLY A 214 -7.91 15.23 2.54
N ASN A 215 -8.27 14.98 3.80
CA ASN A 215 -8.00 15.86 4.95
C ASN A 215 -6.51 16.12 5.19
N LEU A 216 -5.62 15.28 4.67
CA LEU A 216 -4.18 15.52 4.77
C LEU A 216 -3.79 16.78 3.99
N GLN A 217 -2.80 17.50 4.52
CA GLN A 217 -2.24 18.67 3.86
C GLN A 217 -1.83 18.35 2.41
N PRO A 218 -1.96 19.29 1.46
CA PRO A 218 -1.67 19.04 0.04
C PRO A 218 -0.29 18.43 -0.22
N LYS A 219 0.74 18.87 0.53
CA LYS A 219 2.12 18.34 0.43
C LYS A 219 2.24 16.87 0.84
N LEU A 220 1.40 16.39 1.76
CA LEU A 220 1.38 14.99 2.18
C LEU A 220 0.55 14.16 1.21
N ARG A 221 -0.65 14.65 0.88
CA ARG A 221 -1.58 14.01 -0.06
C ARG A 221 -0.97 13.70 -1.44
N SER A 222 -0.08 14.57 -1.90
CA SER A 222 0.63 14.40 -3.17
C SER A 222 1.68 13.29 -3.16
N LYS A 223 2.23 12.90 -2.00
CA LYS A 223 3.25 11.85 -1.91
C LYS A 223 2.70 10.49 -2.35
N ILE A 224 3.58 9.65 -2.91
CA ILE A 224 3.25 8.26 -3.27
C ILE A 224 2.97 7.44 -2.01
N THR A 225 3.71 7.68 -0.93
CA THR A 225 3.54 6.99 0.37
C THR A 225 2.17 7.22 1.02
N SER A 226 1.43 8.24 0.58
CA SER A 226 0.07 8.55 1.06
C SER A 226 -1.03 8.02 0.13
N LYS A 227 -0.67 7.20 -0.87
CA LYS A 227 -1.60 6.50 -1.77
C LYS A 227 -1.63 5.04 -1.38
N HIS A 228 -2.79 4.59 -0.90
CA HIS A 228 -3.00 3.25 -0.41
C HIS A 228 -3.77 2.43 -1.44
N LEU A 229 -3.25 1.26 -1.79
CA LEU A 229 -3.88 0.36 -2.75
C LEU A 229 -5.19 -0.19 -2.19
N ILE A 230 -6.22 -0.22 -3.02
CA ILE A 230 -7.52 -0.84 -2.73
C ILE A 230 -7.73 -2.06 -3.59
N GLN A 231 -7.46 -1.97 -4.89
CA GLN A 231 -7.84 -3.01 -5.83
C GLN A 231 -6.84 -3.14 -6.97
N LEU A 232 -6.54 -4.38 -7.36
CA LEU A 232 -5.84 -4.71 -8.60
C LEU A 232 -6.68 -5.69 -9.41
N VAL A 233 -7.12 -5.26 -10.59
CA VAL A 233 -7.91 -6.08 -11.51
C VAL A 233 -7.28 -6.07 -12.90
N ARG A 234 -7.23 -7.24 -13.55
CA ARG A 234 -6.77 -7.32 -14.95
C ARG A 234 -7.77 -6.62 -15.87
N GLU A 235 -7.30 -5.83 -16.82
CA GLU A 235 -8.18 -5.13 -17.76
C GLU A 235 -9.04 -6.11 -18.59
N SER A 236 -8.51 -7.29 -18.91
CA SER A 236 -9.27 -8.35 -19.58
C SER A 236 -10.44 -8.89 -18.73
N VAL A 237 -10.24 -9.03 -17.43
CA VAL A 237 -11.30 -9.41 -16.48
C VAL A 237 -12.33 -8.29 -16.42
N LEU A 238 -11.89 -7.05 -16.22
CA LEU A 238 -12.72 -5.86 -16.15
C LEU A 238 -13.63 -5.72 -17.39
N LYS A 239 -13.08 -5.83 -18.61
CA LYS A 239 -13.83 -5.77 -19.87
C LYS A 239 -14.83 -6.92 -20.02
N SER A 240 -14.48 -8.12 -19.55
CA SER A 240 -15.34 -9.30 -19.72
C SER A 240 -16.46 -9.43 -18.69
N VAL A 241 -16.27 -8.91 -17.47
CA VAL A 241 -17.25 -9.01 -16.36
C VAL A 241 -18.03 -7.71 -16.21
N GLY A 242 -17.40 -6.58 -16.53
CA GLY A 242 -17.92 -5.23 -16.33
C GLY A 242 -17.49 -4.62 -15.00
N ALA A 243 -17.38 -3.28 -14.99
CA ALA A 243 -17.00 -2.50 -13.82
C ALA A 243 -17.94 -2.72 -12.63
N ALA A 244 -19.25 -2.77 -12.86
CA ALA A 244 -20.25 -2.87 -11.79
C ALA A 244 -20.01 -4.04 -10.83
N LYS A 245 -19.67 -5.23 -11.37
CA LYS A 245 -19.34 -6.42 -10.56
C LYS A 245 -17.94 -6.36 -9.96
N CYS A 246 -16.96 -5.84 -10.70
CA CYS A 246 -15.59 -5.73 -10.20
C CYS A 246 -15.48 -4.75 -9.01
N PHE A 247 -16.27 -3.68 -9.02
CA PHE A 247 -16.27 -2.64 -7.99
C PHE A 247 -17.33 -2.86 -6.90
N GLU A 248 -18.08 -3.96 -6.96
CA GLU A 248 -19.19 -4.22 -6.03
C GLU A 248 -18.70 -4.26 -4.57
N GLN A 249 -17.58 -4.93 -4.31
CA GLN A 249 -17.00 -5.01 -2.97
C GLN A 249 -16.57 -3.63 -2.46
N LEU A 250 -15.87 -2.85 -3.29
CA LEU A 250 -15.45 -1.50 -2.95
C LEU A 250 -16.66 -0.61 -2.64
N LYS A 251 -17.71 -0.68 -3.45
CA LYS A 251 -18.94 0.07 -3.22
C LYS A 251 -19.58 -0.27 -1.87
N LYS A 252 -19.66 -1.56 -1.51
CA LYS A 252 -20.20 -2.01 -0.22
C LYS A 252 -19.39 -1.47 0.96
N ASP A 253 -18.07 -1.56 0.88
CA ASP A 253 -17.18 -1.05 1.92
C ASP A 253 -17.36 0.47 2.09
N LEU A 254 -17.38 1.23 0.99
CA LEU A 254 -17.55 2.68 1.04
C LEU A 254 -18.93 3.09 1.60
N GLN A 255 -20.01 2.41 1.19
CA GLN A 255 -21.35 2.67 1.72
C GLN A 255 -21.44 2.38 3.22
N LYS A 256 -20.77 1.33 3.70
CA LYS A 256 -20.68 1.03 5.14
C LYS A 256 -19.94 2.15 5.88
N LEU A 257 -18.82 2.63 5.34
CA LEU A 257 -18.03 3.71 5.96
C LEU A 257 -18.77 5.06 5.95
N GLU A 258 -19.58 5.34 4.94
CA GLU A 258 -20.41 6.54 4.85
C GLU A 258 -21.59 6.49 5.84
N THR A 259 -22.25 5.33 5.95
CA THR A 259 -23.44 5.17 6.79
C THR A 259 -23.08 4.99 8.26
N ASN A 260 -22.18 4.06 8.54
CA ASN A 260 -21.85 3.62 9.89
C ASN A 260 -20.61 4.32 10.45
N GLY A 261 -19.77 4.94 9.62
CA GLY A 261 -18.50 5.51 10.09
C GLY A 261 -17.47 4.49 10.52
N ILE A 262 -16.41 4.99 11.14
CA ILE A 262 -15.30 4.23 11.72
C ILE A 262 -14.87 4.86 13.05
N MET A 263 -14.41 4.02 13.98
CA MET A 263 -13.90 4.49 15.27
C MET A 263 -12.59 5.27 15.10
N TYR A 264 -12.59 6.52 15.55
CA TYR A 264 -11.43 7.40 15.62
C TYR A 264 -11.41 8.12 16.97
N LYS A 265 -10.40 7.84 17.81
CA LYS A 265 -10.22 8.42 19.16
C LYS A 265 -11.46 8.35 20.06
N GLY A 266 -12.20 7.25 19.99
CA GLY A 266 -13.41 7.03 20.81
C GLY A 266 -14.69 7.65 20.25
N GLU A 267 -14.61 8.35 19.12
CA GLU A 267 -15.76 8.86 18.38
C GLU A 267 -15.94 8.06 17.08
N ASN A 268 -17.18 7.91 16.62
CA ASN A 268 -17.46 7.30 15.35
C ASN A 268 -17.57 8.38 14.26
N ILE A 269 -16.60 8.42 13.34
CA ILE A 269 -16.50 9.46 12.32
C ILE A 269 -16.90 8.88 10.95
N LYS A 270 -17.74 9.60 10.23
CA LYS A 270 -18.15 9.22 8.87
C LYS A 270 -17.03 9.43 7.87
N ILE A 271 -16.99 8.55 6.88
CA ILE A 271 -16.02 8.65 5.78
C ILE A 271 -16.77 8.76 4.47
N VAL A 272 -16.45 9.80 3.70
CA VAL A 272 -17.08 10.09 2.42
C VAL A 272 -16.05 10.09 1.30
N VAL A 273 -16.47 9.67 0.10
CA VAL A 273 -15.63 9.83 -1.09
C VAL A 273 -15.92 11.19 -1.69
N GLN A 274 -14.96 12.10 -1.59
CA GLN A 274 -15.10 13.45 -2.16
C GLN A 274 -14.83 13.46 -3.66
N TYR A 275 -13.81 12.71 -4.11
CA TYR A 275 -13.40 12.70 -5.50
C TYR A 275 -13.07 11.30 -6.00
N SER A 276 -13.50 11.02 -7.23
CA SER A 276 -12.97 9.95 -8.07
C SER A 276 -12.09 10.57 -9.15
N LEU A 277 -10.81 10.23 -9.13
CA LEU A 277 -9.76 10.82 -9.95
C LEU A 277 -9.20 9.76 -10.90
N GLY A 278 -8.99 10.13 -12.16
CA GLY A 278 -8.48 9.22 -13.18
C GLY A 278 -8.40 9.91 -14.54
N ASP A 279 -7.81 9.22 -15.50
CA ASP A 279 -7.78 9.69 -16.88
C ASP A 279 -9.20 9.75 -17.47
N ASN A 280 -9.36 10.47 -18.58
CA ASN A 280 -10.68 10.64 -19.19
C ASN A 280 -11.29 9.31 -19.61
N LEU A 281 -10.48 8.39 -20.15
CA LEU A 281 -10.97 7.10 -20.63
C LEU A 281 -11.47 6.22 -19.48
N GLY A 282 -10.68 6.07 -18.42
CA GLY A 282 -11.07 5.30 -17.24
C GLY A 282 -12.28 5.89 -16.53
N GLN A 283 -12.38 7.22 -16.45
CA GLN A 283 -13.55 7.88 -15.84
C GLN A 283 -14.80 7.72 -16.71
N HIS A 284 -14.67 7.76 -18.04
CA HIS A 284 -15.79 7.45 -18.93
C HIS A 284 -16.25 6.00 -18.76
N TYR A 285 -15.30 5.07 -18.72
CA TYR A 285 -15.59 3.65 -18.53
C TYR A 285 -16.34 3.39 -17.21
N LEU A 286 -15.85 3.93 -16.09
CA LEU A 286 -16.53 3.78 -14.79
C LEU A 286 -17.90 4.47 -14.74
N GLY A 287 -18.02 5.63 -15.40
CA GLY A 287 -19.28 6.37 -15.47
C GLY A 287 -20.29 5.83 -16.48
N GLY A 288 -19.95 4.79 -17.26
CA GLY A 288 -20.81 4.27 -18.32
C GLY A 288 -20.95 5.20 -19.53
N PHE A 289 -20.03 6.15 -19.69
CA PHE A 289 -19.98 7.08 -20.82
C PHE A 289 -19.24 6.48 -22.02
N ILE A 290 -19.35 7.13 -23.18
CA ILE A 290 -18.63 6.73 -24.39
C ILE A 290 -17.13 6.97 -24.21
N GLU A 291 -16.35 5.90 -24.31
CA GLU A 291 -14.88 5.87 -24.25
C GLU A 291 -14.21 6.43 -25.53
N SER A 292 -14.64 7.62 -25.99
CA SER A 292 -14.10 8.22 -27.21
C SER A 292 -14.10 9.74 -27.17
N PHE A 293 -12.94 10.32 -27.46
CA PHE A 293 -12.82 11.77 -27.70
C PHE A 293 -13.53 12.21 -28.99
N SER A 294 -13.81 11.27 -29.89
CA SER A 294 -14.48 11.51 -31.17
C SER A 294 -15.98 11.24 -31.13
N GLY A 295 -16.53 10.89 -29.97
CA GLY A 295 -17.96 10.71 -29.76
C GLY A 295 -18.75 12.01 -29.99
N THR A 296 -20.04 11.86 -30.31
CA THR A 296 -20.96 13.00 -30.42
C THR A 296 -21.06 13.76 -29.11
N PHE A 297 -21.20 13.02 -28.00
CA PHE A 297 -21.16 13.50 -26.63
C PHE A 297 -19.88 12.95 -25.99
N PHE A 298 -18.87 13.82 -25.88
CA PHE A 298 -17.54 13.45 -25.39
C PHE A 298 -17.25 14.05 -24.01
N CYS A 299 -18.10 14.95 -23.51
CA CYS A 299 -17.94 15.57 -22.19
C CYS A 299 -18.71 14.76 -21.15
N ARG A 300 -18.09 14.50 -19.99
CA ARG A 300 -18.74 13.85 -18.83
C ARG A 300 -19.48 14.82 -17.90
N PHE A 301 -19.25 16.12 -18.08
CA PHE A 301 -19.81 17.16 -17.21
C PHE A 301 -21.04 17.83 -17.81
N CYS A 302 -21.17 17.81 -19.14
CA CYS A 302 -22.30 18.43 -19.84
C CYS A 302 -22.66 17.69 -21.13
N ASN A 303 -23.83 18.01 -21.69
CA ASN A 303 -24.38 17.37 -22.89
C ASN A 303 -23.99 18.09 -24.19
N ILE A 304 -22.87 18.82 -24.22
CA ILE A 304 -22.45 19.53 -25.43
C ILE A 304 -22.10 18.54 -26.56
N LYS A 305 -22.60 18.82 -27.77
CA LYS A 305 -22.22 18.03 -28.95
C LYS A 305 -20.88 18.52 -29.48
N ARG A 306 -20.07 17.60 -30.01
CA ARG A 306 -18.77 17.92 -30.64
C ARG A 306 -18.86 19.01 -31.72
N LYS A 307 -19.96 19.06 -32.49
CA LYS A 307 -20.19 20.10 -33.50
C LYS A 307 -20.34 21.50 -32.88
N ASP A 308 -20.95 21.59 -31.70
CA ASP A 308 -21.20 22.85 -31.00
C ASP A 308 -19.97 23.28 -30.20
N PHE A 309 -19.25 22.32 -29.60
CA PHE A 309 -17.98 22.58 -28.93
C PHE A 309 -16.95 23.17 -29.91
N LYS A 310 -16.85 22.66 -31.14
CA LYS A 310 -15.97 23.23 -32.18
C LYS A 310 -16.28 24.69 -32.52
N LYS A 311 -17.50 25.17 -32.24
CA LYS A 311 -17.93 26.54 -32.53
C LYS A 311 -17.75 27.48 -31.33
N LYS A 312 -17.91 26.96 -30.10
CA LYS A 312 -17.90 27.77 -28.87
C LYS A 312 -16.69 27.56 -27.97
N SER A 313 -15.88 26.53 -28.20
CA SER A 313 -14.65 26.17 -27.47
C SER A 313 -14.74 26.03 -25.94
N PHE A 314 -15.94 26.09 -25.35
CA PHE A 314 -16.18 25.94 -23.92
C PHE A 314 -17.31 24.94 -23.65
N CYS A 315 -17.13 24.14 -22.60
CA CYS A 315 -18.18 23.34 -22.00
C CYS A 315 -18.83 24.20 -20.89
N ASN A 316 -20.12 24.49 -21.03
CA ASN A 316 -20.96 24.98 -19.93
C ASN A 316 -21.69 23.79 -19.30
#